data_AF-A0A6G0HK07-F1
#
_entry.id   AF-A0A6G0HK07-F1
#
_cell.length_a   1.000
_cell.length_b   1.000
_cell.length_c   1.000
_cell.angle_alpha   90.00
_cell.angle_beta   90.00
_cell.angle_gamma   90.00
#
_symmetry.space_group_name_H-M   'P 1'
#
loop_
_entity.id
_entity.type
_entity.pdbx_description
1 polymer ?
#
loop_
_entity_poly.entity_id
_entity_poly.type
_entity_poly.pdbx_seq_one_letter_code
_entity_poly.pdbx_strand_id
1 'polypeptide(L)'
;MTSQSAVQITELTTKHVDMSETESVRQLISPDSSSWSVFQPDIIISASEGYLWYLQVKLPPTVNLLQDKGKLMDFLLRRRDCKMVILSVCSQILEGGEKGSLPVVATVFDKLNQVYKEYLEAEQTYTVAMESGPSRGSAAQKRPVRTQAVIDQSDMYTHVLSSFTESKHYLYELVIKTLVQHNLFYMLHQFLQYHVLSDSKPLACLLLSLESTYPPAHQLSLDMLKRLSTANDEIVEVLLSKQQVLGALRFIRSVGGHDNVSARKFLDAAQQTGDQMLFYTVFRSFQQRNQRLRGSPSFNPGEHCEEHVVHFKQLFGDQALMKPSTV
;
A
#
# COMPACT_ATOMS: atom_id res chain seq x y z
N MET A 1 29.00 29.86 -0.97
CA MET A 1 27.80 29.93 -0.10
C MET A 1 27.63 31.37 0.33
N THR A 2 26.49 32.00 0.05
CA THR A 2 26.17 33.34 0.56
C THR A 2 25.88 33.28 2.06
N SER A 3 26.08 34.38 2.78
CA SER A 3 25.83 34.48 4.23
C SER A 3 24.41 34.05 4.62
N GLN A 4 23.41 34.30 3.76
CA GLN A 4 22.03 33.86 3.98
C GLN A 4 21.83 32.33 3.93
N SER A 5 22.56 31.60 3.07
CA SER A 5 22.44 30.13 2.99
C SER A 5 23.05 29.44 4.20
N ALA A 6 24.05 30.06 4.84
CA ALA A 6 24.66 29.53 6.06
C ALA A 6 23.67 29.56 7.24
N VAL A 7 22.89 30.65 7.37
CA VAL A 7 21.90 30.83 8.45
C VAL A 7 20.78 29.77 8.40
N GLN A 8 20.38 29.32 7.21
CA GLN A 8 19.30 28.33 7.05
C GLN A 8 19.70 26.91 7.46
N ILE A 9 20.99 26.58 7.44
CA ILE A 9 21.49 25.21 7.71
C ILE A 9 22.11 25.05 9.10
N THR A 10 22.21 26.11 9.91
CA THR A 10 22.83 26.07 11.24
C THR A 10 21.81 26.27 12.35
N GLU A 11 21.97 25.54 13.45
CA GLU A 11 21.22 25.73 14.69
C GLU A 11 22.17 25.68 15.89
N LEU A 12 21.90 26.51 16.90
CA LEU A 12 22.59 26.49 18.17
C LEU A 12 21.75 25.77 19.21
N THR A 13 22.38 24.86 19.93
CA THR A 13 21.77 24.15 21.07
C THR A 13 22.53 24.49 22.35
N THR A 14 21.82 24.97 23.37
CA THR A 14 22.38 25.28 24.70
C THR A 14 22.48 24.02 25.56
N LYS A 15 23.55 23.90 26.35
CA LYS A 15 23.52 23.10 27.57
C LYS A 15 23.81 24.03 28.74
N HIS A 16 22.79 24.36 29.53
CA HIS A 16 23.02 25.02 30.81
C HIS A 16 23.74 24.05 31.75
N VAL A 17 24.82 24.53 32.37
CA VAL A 17 25.41 23.87 33.54
C VAL A 17 24.39 24.08 34.68
N ASP A 18 23.84 22.97 35.15
CA ASP A 18 22.77 22.80 36.14
C ASP A 18 21.30 22.89 35.68
N MET A 19 20.63 21.73 35.87
CA MET A 19 19.19 21.45 35.88
C MET A 19 18.39 21.57 34.57
N SER A 20 17.97 20.39 34.08
CA SER A 20 16.72 20.09 33.37
C SER A 20 15.96 21.25 32.71
N GLU A 21 16.34 21.62 31.49
CA GLU A 21 15.44 21.93 30.35
C GLU A 21 16.26 22.50 29.18
N THR A 22 16.09 21.93 27.98
CA THR A 22 16.73 22.41 26.75
C THR A 22 15.78 23.34 26.01
N GLU A 23 15.97 24.66 26.10
CA GLU A 23 15.27 25.64 25.26
C GLU A 23 16.04 25.94 23.97
N SER A 24 15.38 25.81 22.82
CA SER A 24 15.93 26.19 21.51
C SER A 24 15.88 27.71 21.33
N VAL A 25 16.97 28.40 21.65
CA VAL A 25 17.05 29.87 21.49
C VAL A 25 17.22 30.22 20.01
N ARG A 26 16.13 30.67 19.36
CA ARG A 26 16.18 31.28 18.01
C ARG A 26 16.62 32.75 18.10
N GLN A 27 17.87 33.01 18.45
CA GLN A 27 18.44 34.36 18.29
C GLN A 27 19.10 34.50 16.93
N LEU A 28 18.63 35.49 16.16
CA LEU A 28 19.21 35.94 14.90
C LEU A 28 20.64 36.44 15.15
N ILE A 29 21.63 35.74 14.61
CA ILE A 29 23.04 36.02 14.85
C ILE A 29 23.54 37.06 13.84
N SER A 30 23.87 38.26 14.30
CA SER A 30 24.76 39.19 13.60
C SER A 30 26.22 38.85 13.97
N PRO A 31 27.14 38.68 13.00
CA PRO A 31 28.50 38.17 13.25
C PRO A 31 29.46 39.12 14.00
N ASP A 32 28.99 40.26 14.51
CA ASP A 32 29.85 41.34 15.05
C ASP A 32 29.83 41.49 16.59
N SER A 33 29.28 40.53 17.36
CA SER A 33 29.40 40.60 18.84
C SER A 33 30.79 40.14 19.29
N SER A 34 31.62 41.09 19.72
CA SER A 34 33.01 40.93 20.16
C SER A 34 33.23 40.08 21.43
N SER A 35 32.26 39.25 21.83
CA SER A 35 32.27 38.44 23.06
C SER A 35 32.26 36.93 22.82
N TRP A 36 32.23 36.48 21.56
CA TRP A 36 32.12 35.06 21.23
C TRP A 36 33.47 34.42 20.94
N SER A 37 33.72 33.29 21.59
CA SER A 37 34.86 32.42 21.32
C SER A 37 34.39 31.13 20.66
N VAL A 38 34.95 30.82 19.48
CA VAL A 38 34.62 29.60 18.73
C VAL A 38 35.73 28.57 18.94
N PHE A 39 35.34 27.39 19.41
CA PHE A 39 36.24 26.25 19.62
C PHE A 39 35.85 25.10 18.70
N GLN A 40 36.85 24.48 18.07
CA GLN A 40 36.63 23.32 17.21
C GLN A 40 36.24 22.08 18.04
N PRO A 41 35.39 21.19 17.51
CA PRO A 41 34.80 21.26 16.17
C PRO A 41 33.51 22.08 16.06
N ASP A 42 32.75 22.27 17.15
CA ASP A 42 31.36 22.74 17.11
C ASP A 42 30.94 23.58 18.32
N ILE A 43 31.87 24.11 19.13
CA ILE A 43 31.54 24.80 20.38
C ILE A 43 31.61 26.32 20.19
N ILE A 44 30.58 27.03 20.67
CA ILE A 44 30.55 28.50 20.73
C ILE A 44 30.31 28.90 22.18
N ILE A 45 31.17 29.78 22.70
CA ILE A 45 31.12 30.26 24.08
C ILE A 45 30.93 31.78 24.08
N SER A 46 29.92 32.26 24.80
CA SER A 46 29.78 33.68 25.16
C SER A 46 30.25 33.85 26.60
N ALA A 47 31.49 34.29 26.78
CA ALA A 47 32.07 34.48 28.12
C ALA A 47 31.38 35.59 28.91
N SER A 48 30.81 36.59 28.20
CA SER A 48 30.06 37.70 28.81
C SER A 48 28.71 37.27 29.37
N GLU A 49 28.10 36.21 28.82
CA GLU A 49 26.75 35.77 29.18
C GLU A 49 26.74 34.40 29.87
N GLY A 50 27.89 33.74 30.00
CA GLY A 50 28.01 32.43 30.65
C GLY A 50 27.41 31.27 29.85
N TYR A 51 27.12 31.46 28.56
CA TYR A 51 26.50 30.43 27.72
C TYR A 51 27.52 29.61 26.94
N LEU A 52 27.21 28.33 26.79
CA LEU A 52 27.88 27.37 25.91
C LEU A 52 26.86 26.78 24.94
N TRP A 53 27.13 26.91 23.65
CA TRP A 53 26.33 26.36 22.56
C TRP A 53 27.11 25.32 21.76
N TYR A 54 26.38 24.36 21.22
CA TYR A 54 26.84 23.47 20.16
C TYR A 54 26.22 23.86 18.83
N LEU A 55 27.07 24.04 17.83
CA LEU A 55 26.70 24.31 16.44
C LEU A 55 26.34 23.01 15.74
N GLN A 56 25.08 22.88 15.33
CA GLN A 56 24.59 21.71 14.60
C GLN A 56 24.15 22.10 13.20
N VAL A 57 24.36 21.16 12.25
CA VAL A 57 23.90 21.31 10.87
C VAL A 57 22.53 20.68 10.71
N LYS A 58 21.53 21.47 10.31
CA LYS A 58 20.21 21.00 9.92
C LYS A 58 20.31 20.26 8.58
N LEU A 59 20.03 18.97 8.61
CA LEU A 59 20.09 18.11 7.42
C LEU A 59 18.97 18.35 6.39
N PRO A 60 17.69 18.56 6.76
CA PRO A 60 16.63 18.69 5.75
C PRO A 60 16.84 19.82 4.71
N PRO A 61 17.29 21.04 5.09
CA PRO A 61 17.55 22.10 4.11
C PRO A 61 18.75 21.79 3.19
N THR A 62 19.69 20.92 3.59
CA THR A 62 20.85 20.58 2.76
C THR A 62 20.49 19.78 1.51
N VAL A 63 19.33 19.10 1.51
CA VAL A 63 18.83 18.33 0.35
C VAL A 63 18.57 19.22 -0.86
N ASN A 64 18.12 20.46 -0.62
CA ASN A 64 17.84 21.45 -1.66
C ASN A 64 19.08 22.26 -2.05
N LEU A 65 20.06 22.37 -1.13
CA LEU A 65 21.29 23.11 -1.35
C LEU A 65 22.31 22.33 -2.20
N LEU A 66 22.37 21.01 -2.03
CA LEU A 66 23.26 20.12 -2.77
C LEU A 66 22.49 19.41 -3.88
N GLN A 67 22.63 19.92 -5.12
CA GLN A 67 21.97 19.32 -6.29
C GLN A 67 22.55 17.96 -6.68
N ASP A 68 23.87 17.80 -6.53
CA ASP A 68 24.56 16.52 -6.78
C ASP A 68 24.20 15.51 -5.68
N LYS A 69 23.29 14.60 -6.02
CA LYS A 69 22.79 13.57 -5.10
C LYS A 69 23.89 12.61 -4.63
N GLY A 70 24.91 12.36 -5.45
CA GLY A 70 26.05 11.52 -5.07
C GLY A 70 26.88 12.15 -3.97
N LYS A 71 27.17 13.45 -4.07
CA LYS A 71 27.88 14.22 -3.03
C LYS A 71 27.03 14.48 -1.79
N LEU A 72 25.72 14.71 -1.98
CA LEU A 72 24.76 14.82 -0.88
C LEU A 72 24.79 13.53 -0.04
N MET A 73 24.80 12.37 -0.69
CA MET A 73 24.91 11.09 0.02
C MET A 73 26.22 10.94 0.78
N ASP A 74 27.37 11.31 0.20
CA ASP A 74 28.65 11.33 0.92
C ASP A 74 28.63 12.25 2.14
N PHE A 75 27.90 13.37 2.05
CA PHE A 75 27.72 14.27 3.16
C PHE A 75 26.82 13.65 4.24
N LEU A 76 25.64 13.15 3.88
CA LEU A 76 24.65 12.62 4.83
C LEU A 76 25.13 11.36 5.56
N LEU A 77 25.84 10.46 4.89
CA LEU A 77 26.38 9.23 5.48
C LEU A 77 27.40 9.49 6.60
N ARG A 78 27.97 10.70 6.65
CA ARG A 78 28.92 11.13 7.69
C ARG A 78 28.27 11.91 8.83
N ARG A 79 26.94 12.06 8.85
CA ARG A 79 26.19 12.86 9.83
C ARG A 79 25.40 11.99 10.80
N ARG A 80 25.10 12.56 11.96
CA ARG A 80 24.16 12.00 12.94
C ARG A 80 22.72 12.35 12.52
N ASP A 81 21.78 11.52 12.95
CA ASP A 81 20.33 11.67 12.76
C ASP A 81 19.91 11.83 11.28
N CYS A 82 20.64 11.18 10.37
CA CYS A 82 20.48 11.34 8.92
C CYS A 82 19.53 10.33 8.27
N LYS A 83 19.15 9.24 8.95
CA LYS A 83 18.37 8.13 8.39
C LYS A 83 17.14 8.57 7.58
N MET A 84 16.26 9.35 8.21
CA MET A 84 15.01 9.80 7.59
C MET A 84 15.26 10.77 6.43
N VAL A 85 16.34 11.54 6.49
CA VAL A 85 16.73 12.46 5.41
C VAL A 85 17.30 11.68 4.22
N ILE A 86 18.05 10.62 4.47
CA ILE A 86 18.53 9.74 3.40
C ILE A 86 17.36 9.03 2.72
N LEU A 87 16.41 8.49 3.51
CA LEU A 87 15.22 7.83 2.97
C LEU A 87 14.36 8.79 2.15
N SER A 88 14.19 10.04 2.61
CA SER A 88 13.47 11.05 1.83
C SER A 88 14.17 11.43 0.53
N VAL A 89 15.51 11.49 0.52
CA VAL A 89 16.29 11.67 -0.71
C VAL A 89 16.08 10.50 -1.68
N CYS A 90 16.07 9.25 -1.17
CA CYS A 90 15.84 8.07 -2.01
C CYS A 90 14.42 8.07 -2.62
N SER A 91 13.39 8.38 -1.84
CA SER A 91 12.01 8.55 -2.34
C SER A 91 11.93 9.68 -3.37
N GLN A 92 12.53 10.85 -3.11
CA GLN A 92 12.52 11.98 -4.07
C GLN A 92 13.16 11.64 -5.42
N ILE A 93 14.27 10.90 -5.42
CA ILE A 93 14.97 10.53 -6.66
C ILE A 93 14.11 9.56 -7.51
N LEU A 94 13.27 8.75 -6.86
CA LEU A 94 12.45 7.72 -7.49
C LEU A 94 11.03 8.19 -7.85
N GLU A 95 10.40 9.01 -7.01
CA GLU A 95 9.00 9.45 -7.11
C GLU A 95 8.84 10.93 -7.54
N GLY A 96 9.88 11.75 -7.37
CA GLY A 96 9.80 13.19 -7.59
C GLY A 96 9.59 13.60 -9.05
N GLY A 97 9.15 14.85 -9.25
CA GLY A 97 8.97 15.46 -10.57
C GLY A 97 10.27 15.61 -11.38
N GLU A 98 11.43 15.63 -10.70
CA GLU A 98 12.76 15.51 -11.28
C GLU A 98 13.34 14.13 -10.97
N LYS A 99 12.88 13.10 -11.69
CA LYS A 99 13.40 11.73 -11.54
C LYS A 99 14.91 11.74 -11.79
N GLY A 100 15.67 11.25 -10.82
CA GLY A 100 17.11 11.10 -11.01
C GLY A 100 17.40 10.10 -12.12
N SER A 101 18.49 10.32 -12.87
CA SER A 101 18.91 9.35 -13.88
C SER A 101 19.27 8.01 -13.21
N LEU A 102 19.03 6.90 -13.91
CA LEU A 102 19.32 5.55 -13.40
C LEU A 102 20.78 5.39 -12.90
N PRO A 103 21.81 5.98 -13.54
CA PRO A 103 23.17 5.95 -13.01
C PRO A 103 23.33 6.65 -11.65
N VAL A 104 22.59 7.75 -11.42
CA VAL A 104 22.61 8.47 -10.14
C VAL A 104 21.91 7.64 -9.07
N VAL A 105 20.78 7.00 -9.40
CA VAL A 105 20.09 6.06 -8.50
C VAL A 105 21.03 4.93 -8.10
N ALA A 106 21.68 4.28 -9.07
CA ALA A 106 22.63 3.19 -8.82
C ALA A 106 23.75 3.64 -7.87
N THR A 107 24.36 4.80 -8.16
CA THR A 107 25.43 5.38 -7.33
C THR A 107 24.98 5.61 -5.88
N VAL A 108 23.74 6.11 -5.68
CA VAL A 108 23.18 6.33 -4.34
C VAL A 108 22.98 5.00 -3.61
N PHE A 109 22.37 4.01 -4.28
CA PHE A 109 22.12 2.69 -3.70
C PHE A 109 23.41 1.92 -3.39
N ASP A 110 24.43 2.00 -4.25
CA ASP A 110 25.72 1.38 -4.02
C ASP A 110 26.38 1.91 -2.73
N LYS A 111 26.31 3.22 -2.50
CA LYS A 111 26.83 3.84 -1.26
C LYS A 111 26.07 3.36 -0.01
N LEU A 112 24.75 3.22 -0.09
CA LEU A 112 23.96 2.67 1.02
C LEU A 112 24.30 1.21 1.29
N ASN A 113 24.37 0.41 0.24
CA ASN A 113 24.71 -1.01 0.33
C ASN A 113 26.12 -1.24 0.87
N GLN A 114 27.07 -0.37 0.52
CA GLN A 114 28.43 -0.42 1.05
C GLN A 114 28.45 -0.21 2.57
N VAL A 115 27.75 0.81 3.08
CA VAL A 115 27.65 1.07 4.53
C VAL A 115 26.91 -0.06 5.25
N TYR A 116 25.85 -0.60 4.64
CA TYR A 116 25.13 -1.74 5.20
C TYR A 116 26.01 -3.00 5.26
N LYS A 117 26.79 -3.27 4.21
CA LYS A 117 27.74 -4.38 4.14
C LYS A 117 28.82 -4.25 5.22
N GLU A 118 29.46 -3.09 5.35
CA GLU A 118 30.47 -2.83 6.39
C GLU A 118 29.91 -3.08 7.80
N TYR A 119 28.66 -2.68 8.04
CA TYR A 119 27.98 -2.95 9.30
C TYR A 119 27.76 -4.45 9.54
N LEU A 120 27.29 -5.20 8.54
CA LEU A 120 27.08 -6.64 8.65
C LEU A 120 28.38 -7.40 8.89
N GLU A 121 29.45 -7.04 8.18
CA GLU A 121 30.79 -7.63 8.37
C GLU A 121 31.32 -7.36 9.79
N ALA A 122 31.08 -6.16 10.32
CA ALA A 122 31.47 -5.80 11.69
C ALA A 122 30.66 -6.57 12.75
N GLU A 123 29.33 -6.71 12.58
CA GLU A 123 28.50 -7.53 13.49
C GLU A 123 28.92 -8.99 13.43
N GLN A 124 29.17 -9.55 12.24
CA GLN A 124 29.61 -10.93 12.10
C GLN A 124 30.96 -11.18 12.77
N THR A 125 31.92 -10.26 12.60
CA THR A 125 33.23 -10.33 13.26
C THR A 125 33.10 -10.27 14.77
N TYR A 126 32.20 -9.42 15.29
CA TYR A 126 31.91 -9.32 16.71
C TYR A 126 31.28 -10.60 17.28
N THR A 127 30.31 -11.20 16.58
CA THR A 127 29.67 -12.46 17.00
C THR A 127 30.67 -13.61 17.09
N VAL A 128 31.52 -13.77 16.07
CA VAL A 128 32.56 -14.82 16.07
C VAL A 128 33.56 -14.63 17.21
N ALA A 129 33.97 -13.39 17.49
CA ALA A 129 34.87 -13.09 18.60
C ALA A 129 34.24 -13.39 19.97
N MET A 130 32.92 -13.15 20.11
CA MET A 130 32.18 -13.41 21.35
C MET A 130 31.97 -14.92 21.60
N GLU A 131 31.82 -15.72 20.55
CA GLU A 131 31.74 -17.19 20.64
C GLU A 131 33.10 -17.85 20.96
N SER A 132 34.21 -17.24 20.54
CA SER A 132 35.57 -17.78 20.74
C SER A 132 36.18 -17.57 22.14
N GLY A 133 35.47 -16.91 23.06
CA GLY A 133 35.89 -16.67 24.46
C GLY A 133 37.00 -15.61 24.62
N PRO A 134 37.12 -14.96 25.79
CA PRO A 134 38.06 -13.85 25.99
C PRO A 134 39.52 -14.35 25.97
N SER A 135 40.23 -14.06 24.89
CA SER A 135 41.69 -14.23 24.83
C SER A 135 42.39 -13.17 25.69
N ARG A 136 43.27 -13.61 26.61
CA ARG A 136 44.06 -12.73 27.50
C ARG A 136 44.98 -11.83 26.65
N GLY A 137 44.55 -10.59 26.41
CA GLY A 137 45.31 -9.57 25.66
C GLY A 137 44.49 -8.81 24.61
N SER A 138 43.25 -9.21 24.33
CA SER A 138 42.36 -8.51 23.40
C SER A 138 41.71 -7.29 24.07
N ALA A 139 41.84 -6.11 23.46
CA ALA A 139 41.08 -4.92 23.87
C ALA A 139 39.58 -5.22 23.76
N ALA A 140 38.78 -4.78 24.73
CA ALA A 140 37.33 -5.00 24.74
C ALA A 140 36.71 -4.53 23.41
N GLN A 141 36.32 -5.47 22.56
CA GLN A 141 35.69 -5.15 21.27
C GLN A 141 34.32 -4.52 21.57
N LYS A 142 34.18 -3.25 21.23
CA LYS A 142 32.90 -2.55 21.31
C LYS A 142 31.99 -3.12 20.23
N ARG A 143 30.79 -3.53 20.61
CA ARG A 143 29.76 -3.96 19.66
C ARG A 143 29.57 -2.86 18.60
N PRO A 144 29.52 -3.20 17.30
CA PRO A 144 29.17 -2.25 16.26
C PRO A 144 27.83 -1.61 16.61
N VAL A 145 27.85 -0.32 16.91
CA VAL A 145 26.61 0.42 17.12
C VAL A 145 26.01 0.61 15.74
N ARG A 146 24.74 0.22 15.57
CA ARG A 146 23.95 0.55 14.37
C ARG A 146 24.08 2.06 14.15
N THR A 147 24.93 2.47 13.21
CA THR A 147 25.10 3.89 12.95
C THR A 147 23.78 4.41 12.43
N GLN A 148 23.47 5.67 12.69
CA GLN A 148 22.23 6.29 12.22
C GLN A 148 22.15 6.35 10.68
N ALA A 149 23.22 6.01 9.97
CA ALA A 149 23.28 5.92 8.52
C ALA A 149 23.00 4.52 7.95
N VAL A 150 22.91 3.47 8.79
CA VAL A 150 22.62 2.10 8.31
C VAL A 150 21.13 1.96 8.00
N ILE A 151 20.84 1.83 6.70
CA ILE A 151 19.50 1.56 6.17
C ILE A 151 19.38 0.06 5.92
N ASP A 152 18.43 -0.57 6.59
CA ASP A 152 18.14 -1.99 6.39
C ASP A 152 17.06 -2.22 5.32
N GLN A 153 16.76 -3.49 5.04
CA GLN A 153 15.75 -3.89 4.06
C GLN A 153 14.34 -3.39 4.45
N SER A 154 14.00 -3.40 5.74
CA SER A 154 12.69 -2.96 6.24
C SER A 154 12.52 -1.45 6.07
N ASP A 155 13.58 -0.69 6.31
CA ASP A 155 13.64 0.76 6.12
C ASP A 155 13.43 1.13 4.65
N MET A 156 14.19 0.48 3.75
CA MET A 156 14.10 0.69 2.30
C MET A 156 12.73 0.28 1.76
N TYR A 157 12.21 -0.87 2.20
CA TYR A 157 10.88 -1.32 1.80
C TYR A 157 9.79 -0.34 2.26
N THR A 158 9.76 -0.01 3.55
CA THR A 158 8.67 0.78 4.14
C THR A 158 8.62 2.21 3.60
N HIS A 159 9.78 2.85 3.43
CA HIS A 159 9.86 4.29 3.14
C HIS A 159 10.17 4.66 1.70
N VAL A 160 10.58 3.71 0.86
CA VAL A 160 11.03 3.99 -0.51
C VAL A 160 10.38 3.07 -1.53
N LEU A 161 10.38 1.75 -1.29
CA LEU A 161 9.91 0.78 -2.28
C LEU A 161 8.43 0.41 -2.15
N SER A 162 7.80 0.70 -1.01
CA SER A 162 6.38 0.39 -0.73
C SER A 162 5.45 1.06 -1.74
N SER A 163 5.70 2.31 -2.12
CA SER A 163 4.94 3.03 -3.15
C SER A 163 5.01 2.34 -4.52
N PHE A 164 6.11 1.67 -4.84
CA PHE A 164 6.23 0.89 -6.07
C PHE A 164 5.41 -0.41 -6.01
N THR A 165 5.15 -0.94 -4.81
CA THR A 165 4.29 -2.12 -4.67
C THR A 165 2.82 -1.80 -4.94
N GLU A 166 2.37 -0.56 -4.76
CA GLU A 166 1.04 -0.08 -5.14
C GLU A 166 0.88 0.05 -6.68
N SER A 167 2.00 0.26 -7.39
CA SER A 167 2.03 0.36 -8.86
C SER A 167 1.93 -0.98 -9.61
N LYS A 168 1.84 -2.11 -8.89
CA LYS A 168 1.70 -3.46 -9.48
C LYS A 168 0.50 -3.57 -10.42
N HIS A 169 -0.60 -2.88 -10.12
CA HIS A 169 -1.80 -2.90 -10.95
C HIS A 169 -1.54 -2.33 -12.35
N TYR A 170 -0.79 -1.24 -12.46
CA TYR A 170 -0.43 -0.64 -13.76
C TYR A 170 0.48 -1.55 -14.58
N LEU A 171 1.43 -2.21 -13.92
CA LEU A 171 2.31 -3.17 -14.60
C LEU A 171 1.51 -4.38 -15.11
N TYR A 172 0.62 -4.94 -14.29
CA TYR A 172 -0.23 -6.06 -14.70
C TYR A 172 -1.19 -5.66 -15.84
N GLU A 173 -1.79 -4.47 -15.75
CA GLU A 173 -2.62 -3.93 -16.82
C GLU A 173 -1.83 -3.77 -18.12
N LEU A 174 -0.61 -3.21 -18.07
CA LEU A 174 0.25 -3.06 -19.23
C LEU A 174 0.63 -4.42 -19.83
N VAL A 175 1.03 -5.39 -19.00
CA VAL A 175 1.38 -6.75 -19.44
C VAL A 175 0.18 -7.40 -20.12
N ILE A 176 -1.00 -7.37 -19.49
CA ILE A 176 -2.22 -7.96 -20.07
C ILE A 176 -2.58 -7.27 -21.39
N LYS A 177 -2.63 -5.93 -21.43
CA LYS A 177 -2.95 -5.20 -22.66
C LYS A 177 -1.97 -5.52 -23.79
N THR A 178 -0.68 -5.62 -23.48
CA THR A 178 0.36 -6.00 -24.45
C THR A 178 0.15 -7.42 -24.96
N LEU A 179 -0.10 -8.39 -24.07
CA LEU A 179 -0.35 -9.79 -24.44
C LEU A 179 -1.61 -9.93 -25.31
N VAL A 180 -2.68 -9.21 -24.99
CA VAL A 180 -3.91 -9.21 -25.80
C VAL A 180 -3.66 -8.55 -27.16
N GLN A 181 -3.00 -7.40 -27.22
CA GLN A 181 -2.66 -6.71 -28.46
C GLN A 181 -1.86 -7.58 -29.43
N HIS A 182 -0.96 -8.42 -28.91
CA HIS A 182 -0.15 -9.35 -29.69
C HIS A 182 -0.76 -10.75 -29.86
N ASN A 183 -2.02 -10.97 -29.44
CA ASN A 183 -2.72 -12.26 -29.48
C ASN A 183 -1.98 -13.41 -28.76
N LEU A 184 -1.17 -13.10 -27.74
CA LEU A 184 -0.41 -14.07 -26.95
C LEU A 184 -1.26 -14.68 -25.83
N PHE A 185 -2.44 -15.20 -26.18
CA PHE A 185 -3.44 -15.69 -25.22
C PHE A 185 -2.96 -16.88 -24.40
N TYR A 186 -2.11 -17.74 -24.98
CA TYR A 186 -1.51 -18.87 -24.25
C TYR A 186 -0.66 -18.38 -23.08
N MET A 187 0.18 -17.37 -23.30
CA MET A 187 1.03 -16.79 -22.25
C MET A 187 0.20 -16.09 -21.19
N LEU A 188 -0.84 -15.34 -21.62
CA LEU A 188 -1.80 -14.72 -20.70
C LEU A 188 -2.48 -15.77 -19.82
N HIS A 189 -2.93 -16.88 -20.39
CA HIS A 189 -3.54 -17.97 -19.64
C HIS A 189 -2.57 -18.54 -18.60
N GLN A 190 -1.34 -18.84 -19.00
CA GLN A 190 -0.31 -19.37 -18.11
C GLN A 190 0.01 -18.41 -16.97
N PHE A 191 0.15 -17.11 -17.25
CA PHE A 191 0.44 -16.10 -16.24
C PHE A 191 -0.66 -15.97 -15.19
N LEU A 192 -1.92 -16.13 -15.60
CA LEU A 192 -3.08 -16.13 -14.70
C LEU A 192 -3.21 -17.45 -13.94
N GLN A 193 -3.01 -18.59 -14.60
CA GLN A 193 -3.15 -19.93 -14.01
C GLN A 193 -2.06 -20.22 -12.97
N TYR A 194 -0.82 -19.79 -13.24
CA TYR A 194 0.32 -19.98 -12.33
C TYR A 194 0.53 -18.80 -11.37
N HIS A 195 -0.42 -17.88 -11.28
CA HIS A 195 -0.38 -16.72 -10.37
C HIS A 195 0.89 -15.85 -10.51
N VAL A 196 1.46 -15.78 -11.72
CA VAL A 196 2.53 -14.82 -12.03
C VAL A 196 2.00 -13.39 -11.88
N LEU A 197 0.73 -13.18 -12.26
CA LEU A 197 -0.04 -11.99 -11.94
C LEU A 197 -0.84 -12.26 -10.68
N SER A 198 -0.62 -11.49 -9.62
CA SER A 198 -1.34 -11.67 -8.35
C SER A 198 -2.82 -11.30 -8.50
N ASP A 199 -3.68 -12.11 -7.87
CA ASP A 199 -5.12 -11.91 -7.89
C ASP A 199 -5.51 -10.55 -7.30
N SER A 200 -6.38 -9.81 -7.99
CA SER A 200 -6.93 -8.55 -7.47
C SER A 200 -8.26 -8.21 -8.15
N LYS A 201 -9.13 -7.47 -7.45
CA LYS A 201 -10.44 -7.04 -8.00
C LYS A 201 -10.30 -6.22 -9.30
N PRO A 202 -9.38 -5.23 -9.39
CA PRO A 202 -9.20 -4.47 -10.63
C PRO A 202 -8.78 -5.34 -11.82
N LEU A 203 -7.92 -6.34 -11.56
CA LEU A 203 -7.45 -7.26 -12.60
C LEU A 203 -8.57 -8.17 -13.10
N ALA A 204 -9.40 -8.68 -12.21
CA ALA A 204 -10.58 -9.46 -12.59
C ALA A 204 -11.57 -8.63 -13.44
N CYS A 205 -11.82 -7.38 -13.06
CA CYS A 205 -12.64 -6.46 -13.87
C CYS A 205 -12.03 -6.20 -15.25
N LEU A 206 -10.71 -6.04 -15.34
CA LEU A 206 -10.01 -5.92 -16.62
C LEU A 206 -10.22 -7.18 -17.47
N LEU A 207 -10.07 -8.38 -16.89
CA LEU A 207 -10.29 -9.65 -17.61
C LEU A 207 -11.74 -9.78 -18.11
N LEU A 208 -12.74 -9.38 -17.33
CA LEU A 208 -14.13 -9.37 -17.77
C LEU A 208 -14.35 -8.47 -19.00
N SER A 209 -13.67 -7.33 -19.06
CA SER A 209 -13.74 -6.44 -20.24
C SER A 209 -13.13 -7.06 -21.50
N LEU A 210 -12.27 -8.07 -21.36
CA LEU A 210 -11.57 -8.75 -22.45
C LEU A 210 -12.32 -9.97 -23.00
N GLU A 211 -13.47 -10.35 -22.40
CA GLU A 211 -14.23 -11.55 -22.74
C GLU A 211 -14.59 -11.65 -24.23
N SER A 212 -14.90 -10.53 -24.89
CA SER A 212 -15.24 -10.51 -26.31
C SER A 212 -14.08 -10.90 -27.23
N THR A 213 -12.84 -10.65 -26.79
CA THR A 213 -11.62 -10.93 -27.55
C THR A 213 -10.98 -12.25 -27.11
N TYR A 214 -11.06 -12.55 -25.81
CA TYR A 214 -10.53 -13.74 -25.18
C TYR A 214 -11.61 -14.39 -24.30
N PRO A 215 -12.47 -15.26 -24.86
CA PRO A 215 -13.61 -15.84 -24.14
C PRO A 215 -13.25 -16.53 -22.81
N PRO A 216 -12.10 -17.24 -22.67
CA PRO A 216 -11.69 -17.82 -21.39
C PRO A 216 -11.44 -16.79 -20.27
N ALA A 217 -11.29 -15.49 -20.58
CA ALA A 217 -11.10 -14.43 -19.60
C ALA A 217 -12.26 -14.37 -18.59
N HIS A 218 -13.48 -14.68 -19.03
CA HIS A 218 -14.65 -14.72 -18.16
C HIS A 218 -14.45 -15.69 -17.00
N GLN A 219 -14.16 -16.96 -17.29
CA GLN A 219 -13.97 -17.97 -16.25
C GLN A 219 -12.75 -17.66 -15.38
N LEU A 220 -11.64 -17.22 -15.98
CA LEU A 220 -10.43 -16.85 -15.25
C LEU A 220 -10.67 -15.70 -14.28
N SER A 221 -11.50 -14.72 -14.66
CA SER A 221 -11.88 -13.61 -13.78
C SER A 221 -12.73 -14.08 -12.60
N LEU A 222 -13.70 -14.99 -12.83
CA LEU A 222 -14.52 -15.56 -11.75
C LEU A 222 -13.69 -16.43 -10.80
N ASP A 223 -12.76 -17.23 -11.35
CA ASP A 223 -11.84 -18.03 -10.54
C ASP A 223 -10.93 -17.14 -9.69
N MET A 224 -10.46 -16.01 -10.25
CA MET A 224 -9.69 -14.99 -9.52
C MET A 224 -10.51 -14.35 -8.39
N LEU A 225 -11.74 -13.90 -8.67
CA LEU A 225 -12.62 -13.32 -7.65
C LEU A 225 -12.95 -14.31 -6.54
N LYS A 226 -13.19 -15.59 -6.90
CA LYS A 226 -13.51 -16.64 -5.94
C LYS A 226 -12.34 -16.91 -4.99
N ARG A 227 -11.10 -16.90 -5.48
CA ARG A 227 -9.90 -17.06 -4.64
C ARG A 227 -9.69 -15.90 -3.67
N LEU A 228 -10.07 -14.67 -4.05
CA LEU A 228 -9.96 -13.50 -3.17
C LEU A 228 -10.87 -13.57 -1.93
N SER A 229 -11.94 -14.37 -1.95
CA SER A 229 -12.95 -14.57 -0.88
C SER A 229 -13.73 -13.33 -0.41
N THR A 230 -13.22 -12.12 -0.68
CA THR A 230 -13.79 -10.81 -0.32
C THR A 230 -14.61 -10.19 -1.46
N ALA A 231 -14.85 -10.95 -2.54
CA ALA A 231 -15.46 -10.45 -3.76
C ALA A 231 -16.79 -11.14 -4.12
N ASN A 232 -17.53 -11.63 -3.12
CA ASN A 232 -18.74 -12.42 -3.34
C ASN A 232 -19.86 -11.59 -4.00
N ASP A 233 -19.99 -10.32 -3.62
CA ASP A 233 -21.00 -9.41 -4.19
C ASP A 233 -20.68 -9.10 -5.64
N GLU A 234 -19.41 -8.86 -5.97
CA GLU A 234 -18.95 -8.63 -7.34
C GLU A 234 -19.18 -9.86 -8.22
N ILE A 235 -18.91 -11.08 -7.73
CA ILE A 235 -19.22 -12.33 -8.46
C ILE A 235 -20.71 -12.40 -8.78
N VAL A 236 -21.57 -12.08 -7.81
CA VAL A 236 -23.03 -12.08 -8.02
C VAL A 236 -23.43 -11.05 -9.07
N GLU A 237 -22.90 -9.84 -9.02
CA GLU A 237 -23.20 -8.79 -10.00
C GLU A 237 -22.76 -9.18 -11.41
N VAL A 238 -21.59 -9.79 -11.55
CA VAL A 238 -21.10 -10.30 -12.84
C VAL A 238 -22.04 -11.38 -13.39
N LEU A 239 -22.42 -12.37 -12.58
CA LEU A 239 -23.33 -13.44 -13.01
C LEU A 239 -24.72 -12.91 -13.39
N LEU A 240 -25.26 -11.95 -12.63
CA LEU A 240 -26.55 -11.33 -12.94
C LEU A 240 -26.50 -10.49 -14.22
N SER A 241 -25.42 -9.75 -14.46
CA SER A 241 -25.24 -8.96 -15.69
C SER A 241 -25.23 -9.84 -16.96
N LYS A 242 -24.78 -11.08 -16.82
CA LYS A 242 -24.76 -12.11 -17.89
C LYS A 242 -26.02 -12.97 -17.93
N GLN A 243 -27.07 -12.58 -17.20
CA GLN A 243 -28.34 -13.30 -17.14
C GLN A 243 -28.22 -14.74 -16.57
N GLN A 244 -27.12 -15.06 -15.88
CA GLN A 244 -26.90 -16.36 -15.23
C GLN A 244 -27.53 -16.41 -13.83
N VAL A 245 -28.84 -16.16 -13.76
CA VAL A 245 -29.56 -15.96 -12.48
C VAL A 245 -29.49 -17.19 -11.56
N LEU A 246 -29.66 -18.39 -12.10
CA LEU A 246 -29.56 -19.64 -11.32
C LEU A 246 -28.12 -19.89 -10.85
N GLY A 247 -27.12 -19.51 -11.65
CA GLY A 247 -25.72 -19.58 -11.27
C GLY A 247 -25.43 -18.69 -10.06
N ALA A 248 -25.91 -17.45 -10.10
CA ALA A 248 -25.81 -16.50 -9.00
C ALA A 248 -26.50 -17.01 -7.72
N LEU A 249 -27.72 -17.56 -7.83
CA LEU A 249 -28.44 -18.13 -6.67
C LEU A 249 -27.69 -19.31 -6.06
N ARG A 250 -27.15 -20.22 -6.89
CA ARG A 250 -26.35 -21.36 -6.43
C ARG A 250 -25.07 -20.91 -5.74
N PHE A 251 -24.37 -19.92 -6.31
CA PHE A 251 -23.16 -19.37 -5.73
C PHE A 251 -23.43 -18.79 -4.33
N ILE A 252 -24.45 -17.95 -4.18
CA ILE A 252 -24.76 -17.37 -2.87
C ILE A 252 -25.14 -18.43 -1.84
N ARG A 253 -25.90 -19.45 -2.24
CA ARG A 253 -26.21 -20.59 -1.35
C ARG A 253 -24.94 -21.28 -0.89
N SER A 254 -23.94 -21.43 -1.76
CA SER A 254 -22.65 -22.05 -1.40
C SER A 254 -21.82 -21.22 -0.41
N VAL A 255 -21.97 -19.90 -0.43
CA VAL A 255 -21.26 -18.96 0.47
C VAL A 255 -22.05 -18.70 1.76
N GLY A 256 -23.30 -19.17 1.86
CA GLY A 256 -24.16 -18.96 3.04
C GLY A 256 -24.83 -17.58 3.11
N GLY A 257 -24.75 -16.77 2.05
CA GLY A 257 -25.29 -15.41 2.01
C GLY A 257 -26.77 -15.30 1.63
N HIS A 258 -27.48 -16.42 1.44
CA HIS A 258 -28.81 -16.46 0.81
C HIS A 258 -29.87 -15.57 1.47
N ASP A 259 -29.74 -15.31 2.77
CA ASP A 259 -30.72 -14.57 3.55
C ASP A 259 -30.59 -13.05 3.44
N ASN A 260 -29.39 -12.54 3.13
CA ASN A 260 -29.12 -11.09 3.06
C ASN A 260 -29.21 -10.49 1.65
N VAL A 261 -29.54 -11.30 0.65
CA VAL A 261 -29.54 -10.88 -0.76
C VAL A 261 -30.78 -10.04 -1.08
N SER A 262 -30.61 -8.99 -1.88
CA SER A 262 -31.72 -8.25 -2.46
C SER A 262 -32.47 -9.12 -3.49
N ALA A 263 -33.72 -9.46 -3.19
CA ALA A 263 -34.58 -10.23 -4.12
C ALA A 263 -34.82 -9.46 -5.43
N ARG A 264 -34.91 -8.13 -5.36
CA ARG A 264 -35.13 -7.25 -6.51
C ARG A 264 -34.09 -7.45 -7.61
N LYS A 265 -32.79 -7.41 -7.28
CA LYS A 265 -31.70 -7.59 -8.26
C LYS A 265 -31.85 -8.89 -9.08
N PHE A 266 -32.31 -9.96 -8.43
CA PHE A 266 -32.50 -11.26 -9.05
C PHE A 266 -33.77 -11.34 -9.90
N LEU A 267 -34.86 -10.72 -9.42
CA LEU A 267 -36.12 -10.65 -10.14
C LEU A 267 -36.02 -9.78 -11.38
N ASP A 268 -35.33 -8.63 -11.28
CA ASP A 268 -35.00 -7.77 -12.42
C ASP A 268 -34.23 -8.55 -13.49
N ALA A 269 -33.16 -9.26 -13.10
CA ALA A 269 -32.36 -10.06 -14.02
C ALA A 269 -33.17 -11.22 -14.65
N ALA A 270 -34.03 -11.89 -13.87
CA ALA A 270 -34.89 -12.96 -14.36
C ALA A 270 -36.03 -12.46 -15.28
N GLN A 271 -36.51 -11.24 -15.06
CA GLN A 271 -37.52 -10.62 -15.92
C GLN A 271 -36.89 -10.21 -17.26
N GLN A 272 -35.66 -9.70 -17.26
CA GLN A 272 -34.92 -9.32 -18.48
C GLN A 272 -34.61 -10.51 -19.40
N THR A 273 -34.46 -11.72 -18.87
CA THR A 273 -34.30 -12.93 -19.69
C THR A 273 -35.54 -13.29 -20.52
N GLY A 274 -36.73 -12.79 -20.16
CA GLY A 274 -38.00 -13.14 -20.83
C GLY A 274 -38.48 -14.58 -20.61
N ASP A 275 -37.73 -15.42 -19.89
CA ASP A 275 -38.10 -16.78 -19.53
C ASP A 275 -39.06 -16.79 -18.33
N GLN A 276 -40.33 -17.08 -18.62
CA GLN A 276 -41.39 -17.15 -17.62
C GLN A 276 -41.13 -18.21 -16.55
N MET A 277 -40.57 -19.37 -16.91
CA MET A 277 -40.29 -20.45 -15.97
C MET A 277 -39.10 -20.12 -15.06
N LEU A 278 -38.09 -19.42 -15.61
CA LEU A 278 -36.98 -18.90 -14.81
C LEU A 278 -37.49 -17.87 -13.79
N PHE A 279 -38.27 -16.89 -14.24
CA PHE A 279 -38.87 -15.88 -13.37
C PHE A 279 -39.72 -16.53 -12.26
N TYR A 280 -40.59 -17.50 -12.61
CA TYR A 280 -41.40 -18.23 -11.65
C TYR A 280 -40.54 -18.95 -10.60
N THR A 281 -39.49 -19.66 -11.03
CA THR A 281 -38.58 -20.40 -10.13
C THR A 281 -37.85 -19.45 -9.18
N VAL A 282 -37.30 -18.34 -9.70
CA VAL A 282 -36.59 -17.34 -8.90
C VAL A 282 -37.54 -16.70 -7.90
N PHE A 283 -38.72 -16.28 -8.34
CA PHE A 283 -39.74 -15.69 -7.48
C PHE A 283 -40.17 -16.65 -6.35
N ARG A 284 -40.46 -17.91 -6.67
CA ARG A 284 -40.76 -18.95 -5.69
C ARG A 284 -39.63 -19.17 -4.69
N SER A 285 -38.38 -19.13 -5.14
CA SER A 285 -37.22 -19.31 -4.25
C SER A 285 -37.14 -18.21 -3.19
N PHE A 286 -37.46 -16.97 -3.53
CA PHE A 286 -37.51 -15.85 -2.59
C PHE A 286 -38.77 -15.89 -1.72
N GLN A 287 -39.92 -16.34 -2.23
CA GLN A 287 -41.10 -16.58 -1.38
C GLN A 287 -40.81 -17.63 -0.30
N GLN A 288 -40.15 -18.73 -0.67
CA GLN A 288 -39.76 -19.77 0.28
C GLN A 288 -38.74 -19.25 1.31
N ARG A 289 -37.80 -18.39 0.88
CA ARG A 289 -36.88 -17.69 1.77
C ARG A 289 -37.63 -16.81 2.78
N ASN A 290 -38.56 -16.00 2.30
CA ASN A 290 -39.33 -15.08 3.13
C ASN A 290 -40.19 -15.86 4.14
N GLN A 291 -40.82 -16.96 3.70
CA GLN A 291 -41.55 -17.87 4.59
C GLN A 291 -40.64 -18.45 5.68
N ARG A 292 -39.42 -18.87 5.33
CA ARG A 292 -38.45 -19.41 6.29
C ARG A 292 -37.99 -18.36 7.31
N LEU A 293 -37.74 -17.12 6.88
CA LEU A 293 -37.20 -16.06 7.73
C LEU A 293 -38.25 -15.34 8.57
N ARG A 294 -39.45 -15.12 8.01
CA ARG A 294 -40.50 -14.27 8.60
C ARG A 294 -41.81 -14.99 8.88
N GLY A 295 -41.97 -16.24 8.45
CA GLY A 295 -43.26 -16.93 8.49
C GLY A 295 -44.30 -16.41 7.49
N SER A 296 -43.93 -15.46 6.62
CA SER A 296 -44.78 -14.91 5.57
C SER A 296 -44.06 -14.95 4.22
N PRO A 297 -44.73 -15.35 3.13
CA PRO A 297 -44.12 -15.39 1.80
C PRO A 297 -44.11 -14.01 1.12
N SER A 298 -44.72 -12.99 1.73
CA SER A 298 -44.76 -11.62 1.20
C SER A 298 -43.38 -10.99 1.17
N PHE A 299 -43.12 -10.16 0.16
CA PHE A 299 -41.92 -9.30 0.10
C PHE A 299 -42.08 -8.10 1.03
N ASN A 300 -40.98 -7.62 1.60
CA ASN A 300 -41.05 -6.41 2.42
C ASN A 300 -41.21 -5.19 1.50
N PRO A 301 -42.03 -4.18 1.85
CA PRO A 301 -42.14 -2.96 1.05
C PRO A 301 -40.79 -2.26 0.81
N GLY A 302 -39.89 -2.32 1.81
CA GLY A 302 -38.52 -1.78 1.68
C GLY A 302 -37.63 -2.48 0.63
N GLU A 303 -37.99 -3.69 0.17
CA GLU A 303 -37.27 -4.39 -0.91
C GLU A 303 -37.71 -3.92 -2.31
N HIS A 304 -38.75 -3.08 -2.41
CA HIS A 304 -39.27 -2.51 -3.66
C HIS A 304 -39.59 -3.57 -4.74
N CYS A 305 -40.13 -4.73 -4.33
CA CYS A 305 -40.47 -5.83 -5.24
C CYS A 305 -41.94 -5.80 -5.72
N GLU A 306 -42.67 -4.72 -5.47
CA GLU A 306 -44.12 -4.60 -5.73
C GLU A 306 -44.46 -4.77 -7.21
N GLU A 307 -43.68 -4.17 -8.10
CA GLU A 307 -43.84 -4.31 -9.56
C GLU A 307 -43.70 -5.76 -10.02
N HIS A 308 -42.72 -6.50 -9.48
CA HIS A 308 -42.54 -7.92 -9.80
C HIS A 308 -43.67 -8.80 -9.26
N VAL A 309 -44.28 -8.44 -8.12
CA VAL A 309 -45.46 -9.15 -7.59
C VAL A 309 -46.65 -8.94 -8.53
N VAL A 310 -46.87 -7.71 -9.01
CA VAL A 310 -47.93 -7.41 -9.99
C VAL A 310 -47.66 -8.18 -11.29
N HIS A 311 -46.43 -8.18 -11.78
CA HIS A 311 -46.03 -8.92 -12.98
C HIS A 311 -46.26 -10.43 -12.83
N PHE A 312 -45.89 -11.01 -11.68
CA PHE A 312 -46.14 -12.41 -11.38
C PHE A 312 -47.64 -12.76 -11.40
N LYS A 313 -48.48 -11.90 -10.81
CA LYS A 313 -49.95 -12.08 -10.82
C LYS A 313 -50.53 -12.02 -12.22
N GLN A 314 -50.03 -11.12 -13.07
CA GLN A 314 -50.46 -11.02 -14.46
C GLN A 314 -50.10 -12.27 -15.28
N LEU A 315 -48.92 -12.86 -15.05
CA LEU A 315 -48.45 -14.02 -15.80
C LEU A 315 -49.05 -15.36 -15.31
N PHE A 316 -49.17 -15.56 -14.00
CA PHE A 316 -49.52 -16.86 -13.41
C PHE A 316 -50.83 -16.86 -12.60
N GLY A 317 -51.44 -15.69 -12.41
CA GLY A 317 -52.65 -15.52 -11.60
C GLY A 317 -52.39 -15.47 -10.10
N ASP A 318 -53.32 -14.88 -9.34
CA ASP A 318 -53.23 -14.76 -7.88
C ASP A 318 -53.16 -16.11 -7.15
N GLN A 319 -53.70 -17.18 -7.77
CA GLN A 319 -53.71 -18.52 -7.20
C GLN A 319 -52.33 -19.18 -7.14
N ALA A 320 -51.39 -18.72 -7.97
CA ALA A 320 -50.03 -19.25 -8.02
C ALA A 320 -49.15 -18.75 -6.86
N LEU A 321 -49.58 -17.72 -6.14
CA LEU A 321 -48.86 -17.19 -4.99
C LEU A 321 -48.79 -18.21 -3.85
N MET A 322 -47.62 -18.30 -3.22
CA MET A 322 -47.45 -19.11 -2.01
C MET A 322 -48.37 -18.56 -0.90
N LYS A 323 -49.22 -19.42 -0.34
CA LYS A 323 -50.05 -19.09 0.82
C LYS A 323 -49.18 -19.13 2.08
N PRO A 324 -49.41 -18.23 3.05
CA PRO A 324 -48.72 -18.31 4.33
C PRO A 324 -49.06 -19.64 5.01
N SER A 325 -48.06 -20.26 5.63
CA SER A 325 -48.30 -21.40 6.51
C SER A 325 -49.16 -20.92 7.68
N THR A 326 -50.43 -21.31 7.72
CA THR A 326 -51.24 -21.18 8.93
C THR A 326 -50.60 -22.10 9.98
N VAL A 327 -49.94 -21.51 10.96
CA VAL A 327 -49.55 -22.19 12.20
C VAL A 327 -50.77 -22.29 13.09
#